data_AF-A0A521Q9Y6-F1
#
_entry.id   AF-A0A521Q9Y6-F1
#
_cell.length_a   1.000
_cell.length_b   1.000
_cell.length_c   1.000
_cell.angle_alpha   90.00
_cell.angle_beta   90.00
_cell.angle_gamma   90.00
#
_symmetry.space_group_name_H-M   'P 1'
#
loop_
_entity.id
_entity.type
_entity.pdbx_description
1 polymer ?
#
loop_
_entity_poly.entity_id
_entity_poly.type
_entity_poly.pdbx_seq_one_letter_code
_entity_poly.pdbx_strand_id
1 'polypeptide(L)'
;MKSGNRIKHTFRLPPDISRQLAEFAIRKRATQASIVETAIASFLSPDGSERMEAAVTRRLDRLTKQNERLVFQIEVTNEALALFVRFWLTANPPLPDGALAAAQAQGKQRYEGFVQALARKLETGVRFPGEIDSAREMQATR
;
A
#
# COMPACT_ATOMS: atom_id res chain seq x y z
N MET A 1 16.91 5.99 -41.91
CA MET A 1 15.48 5.60 -42.00
C MET A 1 14.93 6.20 -43.28
N LYS A 2 14.42 5.39 -44.22
CA LYS A 2 13.94 5.87 -45.52
C LYS A 2 12.76 6.83 -45.29
N SER A 3 12.86 8.06 -45.77
CA SER A 3 11.76 9.02 -45.75
C SER A 3 10.62 8.48 -46.61
N GLY A 4 9.60 7.90 -45.97
CA GLY A 4 8.33 7.60 -46.62
C GLY A 4 7.69 8.87 -47.16
N ASN A 5 6.76 8.74 -48.10
CA ASN A 5 6.02 9.87 -48.66
C ASN A 5 5.38 10.71 -47.53
N ARG A 6 5.77 11.99 -47.38
CA ARG A 6 5.25 12.91 -46.33
C ARG A 6 4.51 14.06 -46.99
N ILE A 7 3.30 14.35 -46.50
CA ILE A 7 2.48 15.48 -46.96
C ILE A 7 2.62 16.62 -45.95
N LYS A 8 2.87 17.84 -46.43
CA LYS A 8 2.95 19.04 -45.56
C LYS A 8 1.54 19.48 -45.18
N HIS A 9 1.28 19.54 -43.88
CA HIS A 9 0.09 20.19 -43.34
C HIS A 9 0.48 21.47 -42.59
N THR A 10 -0.31 22.54 -42.72
CA THR A 10 -0.08 23.82 -42.05
C THR A 10 -1.28 24.15 -41.16
N PHE A 11 -1.05 24.29 -39.87
CA PHE A 11 -2.08 24.61 -38.88
C PHE A 11 -1.59 25.75 -37.98
N ARG A 12 -2.53 26.48 -37.36
CA ARG A 12 -2.20 27.50 -36.36
C ARG A 12 -2.38 26.90 -34.97
N LEU A 13 -1.39 27.09 -34.11
CA LEU A 13 -1.47 26.72 -32.69
C LEU A 13 -1.61 27.99 -31.85
N PRO A 14 -2.41 27.94 -30.77
CA PRO A 14 -2.35 28.96 -29.72
C PRO A 14 -0.89 29.17 -29.23
N PRO A 15 -0.49 30.41 -28.88
CA PRO A 15 0.91 30.71 -28.52
C PRO A 15 1.44 29.91 -27.33
N ASP A 16 0.59 29.64 -26.35
CA ASP A 16 0.87 28.83 -25.17
C ASP A 16 1.15 27.37 -25.53
N ILE A 17 0.32 26.76 -26.38
CA ILE A 17 0.50 25.38 -26.85
C ILE A 17 1.77 25.25 -27.70
N SER A 18 2.04 26.24 -28.56
CA SER A 18 3.28 26.26 -29.36
C SER A 18 4.52 26.27 -28.48
N ARG A 19 4.51 27.05 -27.38
CA ARG A 19 5.59 27.09 -26.40
C ARG A 19 5.75 25.75 -25.68
N GLN A 20 4.66 25.17 -25.19
CA GLN A 20 4.68 23.86 -24.52
C GLN A 20 5.23 22.76 -25.43
N LEU A 21 4.86 22.75 -26.71
CA LEU A 21 5.37 21.80 -27.71
C LEU A 21 6.89 21.96 -27.91
N ALA A 22 7.37 23.21 -28.00
CA ALA A 22 8.79 23.50 -28.14
C ALA A 22 9.60 23.03 -26.91
N GLU A 23 9.12 23.34 -25.71
CA GLU A 23 9.75 22.90 -24.47
C GLU A 23 9.74 21.36 -24.33
N PHE A 24 8.62 20.73 -24.66
CA PHE A 24 8.51 19.27 -24.62
C PHE A 24 9.45 18.59 -25.60
N ALA A 25 9.60 19.14 -26.81
CA ALA A 25 10.56 18.70 -27.81
C ALA A 25 12.01 18.74 -27.31
N ILE A 26 12.38 19.83 -26.64
CA ILE A 26 13.70 19.98 -26.01
C ILE A 26 13.88 18.91 -24.91
N ARG A 27 12.92 18.76 -23.99
CA ARG A 27 12.98 17.77 -22.90
C ARG A 27 13.12 16.34 -23.41
N LYS A 28 12.45 16.01 -24.51
CA LYS A 28 12.46 14.67 -25.12
C LYS A 28 13.58 14.47 -26.15
N ARG A 29 14.41 15.48 -26.42
CA ARG A 29 15.43 15.47 -27.49
C ARG A 29 14.87 14.99 -28.83
N ALA A 30 13.67 15.46 -29.18
CA ALA A 30 12.95 15.06 -30.39
C ALA A 30 12.50 16.31 -31.18
N THR A 31 12.17 16.16 -32.46
CA THR A 31 11.63 17.26 -33.26
C THR A 31 10.16 17.49 -32.93
N GLN A 32 9.69 18.73 -33.00
CA GLN A 32 8.26 19.04 -32.80
C GLN A 32 7.37 18.26 -33.78
N ALA A 33 7.80 18.11 -35.04
CA ALA A 33 7.09 17.33 -36.04
C ALA A 33 6.96 15.84 -35.66
N SER A 34 8.02 15.23 -35.11
CA SER A 34 7.97 13.85 -34.63
C SER A 34 7.03 13.68 -33.44
N ILE A 35 6.99 14.67 -32.53
CA ILE A 35 6.06 14.66 -31.40
C ILE A 35 4.63 14.78 -31.89
N VAL A 36 4.35 15.72 -32.79
CA VAL A 36 3.01 15.93 -33.36
C VAL A 36 2.54 14.69 -34.12
N GLU A 37 3.40 14.09 -34.95
CA GLU A 37 3.12 12.83 -35.64
C GLU A 37 2.76 11.71 -34.66
N THR A 38 3.57 11.54 -33.61
CA THR A 38 3.33 10.52 -32.58
C THR A 38 2.02 10.78 -31.83
N ALA A 39 1.76 12.05 -31.47
CA ALA A 39 0.55 12.44 -30.75
C ALA A 39 -0.70 12.22 -31.61
N ILE A 40 -0.68 12.60 -32.89
CA ILE A 40 -1.80 12.38 -33.83
C ILE A 40 -2.02 10.88 -34.07
N ALA A 41 -0.95 10.12 -34.30
CA ALA A 41 -1.05 8.67 -34.48
C ALA A 41 -1.63 7.98 -33.22
N SER A 42 -1.21 8.42 -32.03
CA SER A 42 -1.76 7.92 -30.76
C SER A 42 -3.21 8.33 -30.56
N PHE A 43 -3.59 9.56 -30.93
CA PHE A 43 -4.94 10.09 -30.77
C PHE A 43 -5.94 9.41 -31.72
N LEU A 44 -5.50 9.09 -32.94
CA LEU A 44 -6.31 8.40 -33.95
C LEU A 44 -6.25 6.87 -33.82
N SER A 45 -5.46 6.33 -32.89
CA SER A 45 -5.40 4.89 -32.67
C SER A 45 -6.66 4.43 -31.91
N PRO A 46 -7.46 3.51 -32.48
CA PRO A 46 -8.66 2.98 -31.82
C PRO A 46 -8.36 2.36 -30.45
N ASP A 47 -7.16 1.82 -30.28
CA ASP A 47 -6.80 1.05 -29.09
C ASP A 47 -6.10 1.86 -27.99
N GLY A 48 -5.76 3.14 -28.24
CA GLY A 48 -4.88 3.91 -27.37
C GLY A 48 -5.51 4.20 -26.00
N SER A 49 -6.73 4.71 -26.01
CA SER A 49 -7.55 4.93 -24.80
C SER A 49 -7.94 3.60 -24.16
N GLU A 50 -8.43 2.64 -24.95
CA GLU A 50 -8.88 1.33 -24.46
C GLU A 50 -7.75 0.54 -23.78
N ARG A 51 -6.52 0.57 -24.29
CA ARG A 51 -5.36 -0.10 -23.66
C ARG A 51 -4.98 0.53 -22.34
N MET A 52 -5.01 1.87 -22.26
CA MET A 52 -4.71 2.58 -21.02
C MET A 52 -5.78 2.29 -19.96
N GLU A 53 -7.05 2.40 -20.34
CA GLU A 53 -8.19 2.08 -19.47
C GLU A 53 -8.12 0.63 -18.98
N ALA A 54 -7.87 -0.34 -19.88
CA ALA A 54 -7.71 -1.74 -19.51
C ALA A 54 -6.53 -1.98 -18.55
N ALA A 55 -5.40 -1.27 -18.73
CA ALA A 55 -4.26 -1.38 -17.82
C ALA A 55 -4.57 -0.81 -16.44
N VAL A 56 -5.30 0.30 -16.37
CA VAL A 56 -5.77 0.91 -15.11
C VAL A 56 -6.74 -0.02 -14.40
N THR A 57 -7.76 -0.54 -15.09
CA THR A 57 -8.73 -1.49 -14.54
C THR A 57 -8.04 -2.73 -13.98
N ARG A 58 -7.12 -3.35 -14.74
CA ARG A 58 -6.34 -4.51 -14.24
C ARG A 58 -5.52 -4.19 -13.00
N ARG A 59 -4.96 -2.98 -12.90
CA ARG A 59 -4.22 -2.54 -11.72
C ARG A 59 -5.14 -2.35 -10.53
N LEU A 60 -6.32 -1.77 -10.74
CA LEU A 60 -7.34 -1.61 -9.70
C LEU A 60 -7.83 -2.98 -9.20
N ASP A 61 -8.14 -3.91 -10.10
CA ASP A 61 -8.54 -5.28 -9.73
C ASP A 61 -7.47 -5.96 -8.87
N ARG A 62 -6.19 -5.78 -9.21
CA ARG A 62 -5.09 -6.32 -8.42
C ARG A 62 -5.03 -5.69 -7.03
N LEU A 63 -5.23 -4.37 -6.92
CA LEU A 63 -5.26 -3.67 -5.64
C LEU A 63 -6.44 -4.13 -4.78
N THR A 64 -7.62 -4.33 -5.38
CA THR A 64 -8.80 -4.87 -4.69
C THR A 64 -8.50 -6.25 -4.10
N LYS A 65 -7.93 -7.17 -4.89
CA LYS A 65 -7.53 -8.50 -4.40
C LYS A 65 -6.48 -8.46 -3.30
N GLN A 66 -5.52 -7.54 -3.40
CA GLN A 66 -4.53 -7.33 -2.35
C GLN A 66 -5.18 -6.80 -1.06
N ASN A 67 -6.16 -5.91 -1.18
CA ASN A 67 -6.90 -5.36 -0.06
C ASN A 67 -7.76 -6.44 0.62
N GLU A 68 -8.51 -7.24 -0.14
CA GLU A 68 -9.27 -8.39 0.39
C GLU A 68 -8.37 -9.34 1.18
N ARG A 69 -7.17 -9.63 0.65
CA ARG A 69 -6.18 -10.46 1.37
C ARG A 69 -5.70 -9.80 2.67
N LEU A 70 -5.46 -8.50 2.66
CA LEU A 70 -5.06 -7.76 3.86
C LEU A 70 -6.17 -7.76 4.92
N VAL A 71 -7.41 -7.54 4.52
CA VAL A 71 -8.59 -7.61 5.41
C VAL A 71 -8.66 -8.99 6.06
N PHE A 72 -8.58 -10.06 5.27
CA PHE A 72 -8.57 -11.43 5.81
C PHE A 72 -7.41 -11.67 6.78
N GLN A 73 -6.20 -11.18 6.46
CA GLN A 73 -5.05 -11.31 7.35
C GLN A 73 -5.24 -10.54 8.67
N ILE A 74 -5.87 -9.37 8.63
CA ILE A 74 -6.20 -8.59 9.82
C ILE A 74 -7.23 -9.34 10.67
N GLU A 75 -8.28 -9.88 10.06
CA GLU A 75 -9.29 -10.68 10.76
C GLU A 75 -8.67 -11.89 11.47
N VAL A 76 -7.84 -12.67 10.76
CA VAL A 76 -7.12 -13.81 11.34
C VAL A 76 -6.21 -13.38 12.49
N THR A 77 -5.49 -12.26 12.33
CA THR A 77 -4.59 -11.75 13.38
C THR A 77 -5.37 -11.30 14.61
N ASN A 78 -6.51 -10.63 14.42
CA ASN A 78 -7.39 -10.21 15.51
C ASN A 78 -7.98 -11.41 16.26
N GLU A 79 -8.42 -12.44 15.54
CA GLU A 79 -8.94 -13.68 16.15
C GLU A 79 -7.84 -14.40 16.94
N ALA A 80 -6.64 -14.55 16.36
CA ALA A 80 -5.51 -15.15 17.04
C ALA A 80 -5.12 -14.37 18.32
N LEU A 81 -5.13 -13.03 18.26
CA LEU A 81 -4.88 -12.19 19.43
C LEU A 81 -5.98 -12.34 20.49
N ALA A 82 -7.25 -12.37 20.09
CA ALA A 82 -8.37 -12.57 21.01
C ALA A 82 -8.27 -13.92 21.73
N LEU A 83 -7.95 -14.99 21.00
CA LEU A 83 -7.72 -16.32 21.56
C LEU A 83 -6.50 -16.34 22.50
N PHE A 84 -5.40 -15.69 22.12
CA PHE A 84 -4.22 -15.56 22.97
C PHE A 84 -4.53 -14.82 24.28
N VAL A 85 -5.19 -13.66 24.21
CA VAL A 85 -5.58 -12.88 25.40
C VAL A 85 -6.52 -13.68 26.28
N ARG A 86 -7.52 -14.35 25.69
CA ARG A 86 -8.42 -15.24 26.44
C ARG A 86 -7.63 -16.32 27.16
N PHE A 87 -6.82 -17.09 26.44
CA PHE A 87 -6.00 -18.15 27.01
C PHE A 87 -5.09 -17.62 28.12
N TRP A 88 -4.41 -16.50 27.91
CA TRP A 88 -3.50 -15.91 28.89
C TRP A 88 -4.21 -15.46 30.18
N LEU A 89 -5.43 -14.94 30.07
CA LEU A 89 -6.23 -14.52 31.22
C LEU A 89 -6.92 -15.69 31.93
N THR A 90 -7.19 -16.79 31.23
CA THR A 90 -7.93 -17.95 31.78
C THR A 90 -7.06 -19.17 32.09
N ALA A 91 -5.78 -19.19 31.70
CA ALA A 91 -4.84 -20.26 32.03
C ALA A 91 -4.46 -20.19 33.52
N ASN A 92 -5.36 -20.67 34.37
CA ASN A 92 -5.08 -20.93 35.77
C ASN A 92 -4.74 -22.41 35.96
N PRO A 93 -3.62 -22.76 36.60
CA PRO A 93 -3.42 -24.12 37.09
C PRO A 93 -4.57 -24.53 38.02
N PRO A 94 -4.85 -25.84 38.20
CA PRO A 94 -5.93 -26.30 39.07
C PRO A 94 -5.81 -25.64 40.45
N LEU A 95 -6.87 -24.92 40.83
CA LEU A 95 -6.90 -24.08 42.02
C LEU A 95 -7.30 -24.92 43.25
N PRO A 96 -6.59 -24.79 44.38
CA PRO A 96 -7.04 -25.33 45.66
C PRO A 96 -8.40 -24.74 46.07
N ASP A 97 -9.19 -25.48 46.85
CA ASP A 97 -10.47 -25.00 47.36
C ASP A 97 -10.30 -23.66 48.08
N GLY A 98 -11.08 -22.65 47.65
CA GLY A 98 -11.05 -21.29 48.19
C GLY A 98 -10.15 -20.28 47.44
N ALA A 99 -9.33 -20.70 46.47
CA ALA A 99 -8.42 -19.81 45.74
C ALA A 99 -9.07 -19.07 44.54
N LEU A 100 -10.35 -19.31 44.25
CA LEU A 100 -11.04 -18.74 43.09
C LEU A 100 -11.09 -17.20 43.09
N ALA A 101 -11.38 -16.59 44.25
CA ALA A 101 -11.46 -15.13 44.38
C ALA A 101 -10.09 -14.47 44.11
N ALA A 102 -9.01 -15.08 44.59
CA ALA A 102 -7.64 -14.60 44.35
C ALA A 102 -7.26 -14.71 42.86
N ALA A 103 -7.62 -15.81 42.20
CA ALA A 103 -7.37 -16.00 40.77
C ALA A 103 -8.13 -15.00 39.89
N GLN A 104 -9.39 -14.70 40.22
CA GLN A 104 -10.19 -13.69 39.53
C GLN A 104 -9.60 -12.28 39.70
N ALA A 105 -9.19 -11.91 40.93
CA ALA A 105 -8.53 -10.64 41.19
C ALA A 105 -7.22 -10.49 40.40
N GLN A 106 -6.43 -11.57 40.30
CA GLN A 106 -5.19 -11.59 39.53
C GLN A 106 -5.45 -11.45 38.01
N GLY A 107 -6.48 -12.11 37.48
CA GLY A 107 -6.90 -11.96 36.09
C GLY A 107 -7.30 -10.52 35.75
N LYS A 108 -8.06 -9.87 36.64
CA LYS A 108 -8.46 -8.45 36.49
C LYS A 108 -7.24 -7.52 36.48
N GLN A 109 -6.30 -7.72 37.40
CA GLN A 109 -5.07 -6.92 37.47
C GLN A 109 -4.22 -7.06 36.19
N ARG A 110 -4.11 -8.28 35.64
CA ARG A 110 -3.40 -8.54 34.38
C ARG A 110 -4.06 -7.85 33.20
N TYR A 111 -5.39 -7.86 33.12
CA TYR A 111 -6.14 -7.16 32.07
C TYR A 111 -5.93 -5.64 32.14
N GLU A 112 -6.05 -5.04 33.31
CA GLU A 112 -5.83 -3.59 33.51
C GLU A 112 -4.40 -3.18 33.11
N GLY A 113 -3.39 -3.97 33.50
CA GLY A 113 -2.01 -3.75 33.10
C GLY A 113 -1.79 -3.85 31.58
N PHE A 114 -2.43 -4.82 30.92
CA PHE A 114 -2.40 -4.96 29.47
C PHE A 114 -3.01 -3.74 28.76
N VAL A 115 -4.19 -3.29 29.18
CA VAL A 115 -4.87 -2.12 28.59
C VAL A 115 -4.01 -0.87 28.71
N GLN A 116 -3.39 -0.64 29.87
CA GLN A 116 -2.50 0.51 30.06
C GLN A 116 -1.24 0.43 29.19
N ALA A 117 -0.62 -0.75 29.07
CA ALA A 117 0.55 -0.93 28.20
C ALA A 117 0.19 -0.72 26.73
N LEU A 118 -0.97 -1.22 26.28
CA LEU A 118 -1.48 -1.01 24.94
C LEU A 118 -1.76 0.48 24.66
N ALA A 119 -2.44 1.17 25.57
CA ALA A 119 -2.73 2.60 25.44
C ALA A 119 -1.44 3.42 25.27
N ARG A 120 -0.43 3.19 26.13
CA ARG A 120 0.89 3.85 26.01
C ARG A 120 1.58 3.56 24.67
N LYS A 121 1.48 2.32 24.16
CA LYS A 121 2.08 1.96 22.86
C LYS A 121 1.36 2.62 21.68
N LEU A 122 0.03 2.77 21.77
CA LEU A 122 -0.76 3.49 20.76
C LEU A 122 -0.44 4.99 20.76
N GLU A 123 -0.27 5.61 21.92
CA GLU A 123 0.10 7.03 22.06
C GLU A 123 1.50 7.35 21.50
N THR A 124 2.45 6.42 21.65
CA THR A 124 3.84 6.59 21.18
C THR A 124 4.00 6.36 19.67
N GLY A 125 3.00 5.81 18.99
CA GLY A 125 2.99 5.65 17.53
C GLY A 125 4.04 4.68 16.95
N VAL A 126 4.82 4.00 17.80
CA VAL A 126 5.83 3.02 17.38
C VAL A 126 5.11 1.78 16.87
N ARG A 127 5.05 1.65 15.54
CA ARG A 127 4.47 0.47 14.91
C ARG A 127 5.40 -0.73 15.14
N PHE A 128 4.81 -1.92 15.30
CA PHE A 128 5.48 -3.22 15.47
C PHE A 128 6.66 -3.57 14.53
N PRO A 129 6.82 -3.04 13.30
CA PRO A 129 7.94 -3.42 12.44
C PRO A 129 9.33 -3.17 13.04
N GLY A 130 9.49 -2.16 13.90
CA GLY A 130 10.79 -1.82 14.50
C GLY A 130 11.31 -2.87 15.51
N GLU A 131 10.42 -3.57 16.22
CA GLU A 131 10.82 -4.56 17.24
C GLU A 131 11.30 -5.89 16.63
N ILE A 132 10.83 -6.24 15.42
CA ILE A 132 11.28 -7.46 14.73
C ILE A 132 12.69 -7.27 14.18
N ASP A 133 13.02 -6.10 13.63
CA ASP A 133 14.38 -5.81 13.14
C ASP A 133 15.39 -5.75 14.30
N SER A 134 15.03 -5.13 15.43
CA SER A 134 15.88 -5.14 16.64
C SER A 134 16.05 -6.54 17.25
N ALA A 135 15.03 -7.41 17.19
CA ALA A 135 15.14 -8.80 17.64
C ALA A 135 16.06 -9.64 16.72
N ARG A 136 16.08 -9.34 15.41
CA ARG A 136 17.00 -9.97 14.45
C ARG A 136 18.44 -9.50 14.63
N GLU A 137 18.67 -8.22 14.92
CA GLU A 137 20.00 -7.67 15.23
C GLU A 137 20.56 -8.24 16.55
N MET A 138 19.72 -8.43 17.57
CA MET A 138 20.12 -9.05 18.84
C MET A 138 20.44 -10.56 18.70
N GLN A 139 19.84 -11.26 17.74
CA GLN A 139 20.19 -12.66 17.43
C GLN A 139 21.44 -12.80 16.55
N ALA A 140 21.82 -11.76 15.80
CA ALA A 140 23.02 -11.74 14.96
C ALA A 140 24.31 -11.40 15.72
N THR A 141 24.20 -10.97 16.98
CA THR A 141 25.34 -10.57 17.83
C THR A 141 25.65 -11.60 18.94
N ARG A 142 25.21 -12.86 18.77
CA ARG A 142 25.43 -13.94 19.74
C ARG A 142 25.99 -15.20 19.09
#